data_AF-A0A510PQJ0-F1
#
_entry.id   AF-A0A510PQJ0-F1
#
_cell.length_a   1.000
_cell.length_b   1.000
_cell.length_c   1.000
_cell.angle_alpha   90.00
_cell.angle_beta   90.00
_cell.angle_gamma   90.00
#
_symmetry.space_group_name_H-M   'P 1'
#
loop_
_entity.id
_entity.type
_entity.pdbx_description
1 polymer ?
#
loop_
_entity_poly.entity_id
_entity_poly.type
_entity_poly.pdbx_seq_one_letter_code
_entity_poly.pdbx_strand_id
1 'polypeptide(L)'
;MTARLNSSSMNLAVAAILLPTTFQYTSAAIQESALQRLSVALAAVLIFVYCLSLLFSMKTHTYLYEVGDADLDQESGEAVSVKKPNLWLWVGILLLVTLGVAIESELLVNTLEEATHKLGLTTLFTGVILLPIIGNAAEHATAVRVALKDKMDLAVSVTVGSSLQIALFVAPVLVIAGYFLGQPMALDFDPFELVAVAVAVWLTNSISNDGRSNWLEGILLVATYAVIALAFFFHPAQG
;
A
#
# COMPACT_ATOMS: atom_id res chain seq x y z
N MET A 1 -2.28 -19.24 -8.30
CA MET A 1 -2.34 -19.59 -6.86
C MET A 1 -1.96 -18.38 -5.99
N THR A 2 -0.86 -17.71 -6.29
CA THR A 2 -0.43 -16.43 -5.68
C THR A 2 -1.53 -15.35 -5.73
N ALA A 3 -2.19 -15.16 -6.88
CA ALA A 3 -3.32 -14.22 -7.00
C ALA A 3 -4.47 -14.47 -6.01
N ARG A 4 -4.80 -15.75 -5.73
CA ARG A 4 -5.87 -16.12 -4.77
C ARG A 4 -5.45 -15.89 -3.32
N LEU A 5 -4.19 -16.18 -2.98
CA LEU A 5 -3.64 -15.89 -1.66
C LEU A 5 -3.57 -14.39 -1.40
N ASN A 6 -3.15 -13.62 -2.41
CA ASN A 6 -3.14 -12.17 -2.37
C ASN A 6 -4.55 -11.60 -2.19
N SER A 7 -5.52 -12.13 -2.94
CA SER A 7 -6.94 -11.75 -2.82
C SER A 7 -7.51 -12.00 -1.42
N SER A 8 -7.24 -13.18 -0.84
CA SER A 8 -7.65 -13.50 0.53
C SER A 8 -6.99 -12.59 1.57
N SER A 9 -5.74 -12.22 1.33
CA SER A 9 -4.99 -11.34 2.23
C SER A 9 -5.48 -9.89 2.16
N MET A 10 -5.87 -9.41 0.96
CA MET A 10 -6.50 -8.09 0.79
C MET A 10 -7.84 -8.04 1.51
N ASN A 11 -8.67 -9.09 1.41
CA ASN A 11 -9.94 -9.16 2.14
C ASN A 11 -9.75 -9.12 3.66
N LEU A 12 -8.73 -9.82 4.17
CA LEU A 12 -8.39 -9.77 5.60
C LEU A 12 -7.95 -8.36 6.03
N ALA A 13 -7.08 -7.72 5.24
CA ALA A 13 -6.63 -6.35 5.51
C ALA A 13 -7.81 -5.37 5.55
N VAL A 14 -8.72 -5.47 4.58
CA VAL A 14 -9.95 -4.67 4.53
C VAL A 14 -10.84 -4.93 5.75
N ALA A 15 -11.05 -6.20 6.14
CA ALA A 15 -11.82 -6.51 7.33
C ALA A 15 -11.18 -5.94 8.61
N ALA A 16 -9.86 -6.02 8.74
CA ALA A 16 -9.13 -5.50 9.89
C ALA A 16 -9.16 -3.96 9.99
N ILE A 17 -9.26 -3.27 8.84
CA ILE A 17 -9.40 -1.81 8.77
C ILE A 17 -10.87 -1.38 8.97
N LEU A 18 -11.83 -2.15 8.45
CA LEU A 18 -13.27 -1.86 8.55
C LEU A 18 -13.84 -2.00 9.97
N LEU A 19 -13.42 -3.05 10.69
CA LEU A 19 -13.97 -3.35 12.00
C LEU A 19 -13.78 -2.25 13.05
N PRO A 20 -12.59 -1.66 13.27
CA PRO A 20 -12.42 -0.61 14.27
C PRO A 20 -13.24 0.64 13.94
N THR A 21 -13.31 1.03 12.67
CA THR A 21 -14.09 2.22 12.30
C THR A 21 -15.60 1.98 12.41
N THR A 22 -16.10 0.85 11.89
CA THR A 22 -17.54 0.52 12.03
C THR A 22 -17.96 0.38 13.50
N PHE A 23 -17.05 -0.08 14.36
CA PHE A 23 -17.28 -0.18 15.79
C PHE A 23 -17.46 1.19 16.46
N GLN A 24 -16.70 2.22 16.03
CA GLN A 24 -16.83 3.60 16.52
C GLN A 24 -18.18 4.23 16.11
N TYR A 25 -18.64 4.00 14.88
CA TYR A 25 -19.92 4.53 14.39
C TYR A 25 -21.15 3.81 14.97
N THR A 26 -21.01 2.52 15.32
CA THR A 26 -22.14 1.71 15.85
C THR A 26 -22.23 1.78 17.38
N SER A 27 -21.11 2.01 18.06
CA SER A 27 -21.05 2.10 19.52
C SER A 27 -20.83 3.55 19.92
N ALA A 28 -21.91 4.27 20.19
CA ALA A 28 -21.86 5.67 20.59
C ALA A 28 -20.91 5.87 21.80
N ALA A 29 -19.92 6.75 21.62
CA ALA A 29 -18.98 7.24 22.64
C ALA A 29 -18.01 6.20 23.24
N ILE A 30 -17.20 5.56 22.39
CA ILE A 30 -15.97 4.93 22.87
C ILE A 30 -14.95 6.02 23.21
N GLN A 31 -14.34 5.91 24.39
CA GLN A 31 -13.25 6.77 24.83
C GLN A 31 -12.07 6.61 23.86
N GLU A 32 -11.46 7.70 23.37
CA GLU A 32 -10.34 7.66 22.39
C GLU A 32 -9.23 6.66 22.78
N SER A 33 -8.97 6.52 24.09
CA SER A 33 -8.02 5.54 24.64
C SER A 33 -8.36 4.07 24.34
N ALA A 34 -9.65 3.71 24.28
CA ALA A 34 -10.09 2.37 23.95
C ALA A 34 -10.00 2.11 22.44
N LEU A 35 -10.26 3.11 21.60
CA LEU A 35 -10.04 3.04 20.15
C LEU A 35 -8.56 2.81 19.84
N GLN A 36 -7.66 3.58 20.47
CA GLN A 36 -6.22 3.40 20.29
C GLN A 36 -5.77 1.98 20.70
N ARG A 37 -6.25 1.47 21.84
CA ARG A 37 -5.93 0.09 22.29
C ARG A 37 -6.43 -0.96 21.31
N LEU A 38 -7.62 -0.77 20.75
CA LEU A 38 -8.18 -1.65 19.72
C LEU A 38 -7.31 -1.61 18.46
N SER A 39 -6.94 -0.42 17.98
CA SER A 39 -6.07 -0.25 16.81
C SER A 39 -4.70 -0.88 17.02
N VAL A 40 -4.09 -0.75 18.20
CA VAL A 40 -2.81 -1.41 18.52
C VAL A 40 -2.95 -2.94 18.55
N ALA A 41 -4.04 -3.46 19.11
CA ALA A 41 -4.30 -4.91 19.10
C ALA A 41 -4.47 -5.45 17.68
N LEU A 42 -5.22 -4.74 16.83
CA LEU A 42 -5.40 -5.09 15.42
C LEU A 42 -4.09 -4.99 14.64
N ALA A 43 -3.29 -3.94 14.88
CA ALA A 43 -1.96 -3.79 14.30
C ALA A 43 -1.05 -4.98 14.65
N ALA A 44 -1.07 -5.46 15.89
CA ALA A 44 -0.29 -6.64 16.30
C ALA A 44 -0.74 -7.91 15.54
N VAL A 45 -2.05 -8.10 15.35
CA VAL A 45 -2.59 -9.24 14.57
C VAL A 45 -2.17 -9.14 13.10
N LEU A 46 -2.23 -7.94 12.50
CA LEU A 46 -1.83 -7.71 11.11
C LEU A 46 -0.34 -8.00 10.87
N ILE A 47 0.53 -7.52 11.77
CA ILE A 47 1.97 -7.81 11.70
C ILE A 47 2.22 -9.31 11.88
N PHE A 48 1.51 -9.97 12.80
CA PHE A 48 1.65 -11.41 12.98
C PHE A 48 1.29 -12.18 11.71
N VAL A 49 0.19 -11.82 11.05
CA VAL A 49 -0.19 -12.40 9.75
C VAL A 49 0.84 -12.11 8.68
N TYR A 50 1.41 -10.90 8.64
CA TYR A 50 2.49 -10.55 7.73
C TYR A 50 3.75 -11.40 7.97
N CYS A 51 4.14 -11.63 9.23
CA CYS A 51 5.26 -12.52 9.55
C CYS A 51 4.98 -13.96 9.09
N LEU A 52 3.75 -14.45 9.24
CA LEU A 52 3.36 -15.77 8.73
C LEU A 52 3.39 -15.82 7.20
N SER A 53 2.97 -14.75 6.51
CA SER A 53 3.03 -14.68 5.05
C SER A 53 4.47 -14.62 4.53
N LEU A 54 5.36 -13.92 5.24
CA LEU A 54 6.80 -13.96 4.96
C LEU A 54 7.39 -15.35 5.18
N LEU A 55 7.05 -16.04 6.28
CA LEU A 55 7.47 -17.44 6.48
C LEU A 55 6.93 -18.35 5.39
N PHE A 56 5.71 -18.11 4.93
CA PHE A 56 5.11 -18.86 3.84
C PHE A 56 5.90 -18.67 2.55
N SER A 57 6.14 -17.42 2.16
CA SER A 57 6.84 -17.02 0.94
C SER A 57 8.31 -17.44 0.95
N MET A 58 9.05 -17.17 2.02
CA MET A 58 10.50 -17.37 2.07
C MET A 58 10.92 -18.83 2.34
N LYS A 59 10.06 -19.64 2.96
CA LYS A 59 10.43 -21.00 3.39
C LYS A 59 9.55 -22.09 2.85
N THR A 60 8.23 -21.96 2.94
CA THR A 60 7.33 -23.09 2.64
C THR A 60 7.00 -23.19 1.15
N HIS A 61 6.92 -22.06 0.46
CA HIS A 61 6.48 -21.96 -0.93
C HIS A 61 7.38 -21.02 -1.76
N THR A 62 8.68 -21.02 -1.48
CA THR A 62 9.69 -20.20 -2.16
C THR A 62 9.61 -20.34 -3.68
N TYR A 63 9.33 -21.55 -4.18
CA TYR A 63 9.18 -21.83 -5.61
C TYR A 63 8.08 -21.01 -6.32
N LEU A 64 7.08 -20.49 -5.59
CA LEU A 64 6.03 -19.64 -6.16
C LEU A 64 6.48 -18.19 -6.38
N TYR A 65 7.53 -17.75 -5.68
CA TYR A 65 8.03 -16.37 -5.71
C TYR A 65 9.36 -16.26 -6.48
N GLU A 66 10.21 -17.28 -6.43
CA GLU A 66 11.53 -17.31 -7.07
C GLU A 66 11.48 -17.20 -8.61
N VAL A 67 10.40 -17.71 -9.24
CA VAL A 67 10.18 -17.58 -10.69
C VAL A 67 9.85 -16.14 -11.08
N GLY A 68 9.12 -15.41 -10.24
CA GLY A 68 8.77 -14.01 -10.48
C GLY A 68 9.97 -13.07 -10.36
N ASP A 69 10.83 -13.31 -9.37
CA ASP A 69 12.04 -12.50 -9.16
C ASP A 69 13.06 -12.68 -10.30
N ALA A 70 13.29 -13.91 -10.77
CA ALA A 70 14.18 -14.15 -11.92
C ALA A 70 13.69 -13.45 -13.20
N ASP A 71 12.37 -13.35 -13.36
CA ASP A 71 11.74 -12.63 -14.47
C ASP A 71 11.86 -11.11 -14.34
N LEU A 72 11.94 -10.55 -13.13
CA LEU A 72 12.19 -9.13 -12.87
C LEU A 72 13.68 -8.77 -13.01
N ASP A 73 14.57 -9.65 -12.59
CA ASP A 73 16.02 -9.43 -12.66
C ASP A 73 16.51 -9.40 -14.12
N GLN A 74 15.99 -10.28 -14.98
CA GLN A 74 16.26 -10.23 -16.44
C GLN A 74 15.76 -8.94 -17.10
N GLU A 75 14.72 -8.32 -16.53
CA GLU A 75 14.06 -7.14 -17.08
C GLU A 75 14.77 -5.83 -16.74
N SER A 76 15.44 -5.78 -15.59
CA SER A 76 16.20 -4.61 -15.15
C SER A 76 17.36 -4.26 -16.10
N GLY A 77 17.70 -5.15 -17.05
CA GLY A 77 18.77 -4.94 -18.04
C GLY A 77 20.16 -4.89 -17.41
N GLU A 78 20.23 -5.02 -16.09
CA GLU A 78 21.45 -5.13 -15.32
C GLU A 78 21.94 -6.58 -15.42
N ALA A 79 22.65 -6.86 -16.50
CA ALA A 79 23.74 -7.82 -16.44
C ALA A 79 24.81 -7.28 -15.47
N VAL A 80 24.47 -7.14 -14.18
CA VAL A 80 25.43 -6.97 -13.12
C VAL A 80 26.19 -8.28 -13.10
N SER A 81 27.33 -8.27 -13.80
CA SER A 81 28.40 -9.22 -13.61
C SER A 81 28.45 -9.55 -12.13
N VAL A 82 28.20 -10.80 -11.76
CA VAL A 82 28.17 -11.31 -10.39
C VAL A 82 29.59 -11.27 -9.81
N LYS A 83 30.13 -10.06 -9.69
CA LYS A 83 31.26 -9.73 -8.86
C LYS A 83 30.66 -9.64 -7.47
N LYS A 84 31.10 -10.52 -6.57
CA LYS A 84 30.63 -10.55 -5.17
C LYS A 84 30.43 -9.12 -4.69
N PRO A 85 29.17 -8.70 -4.42
CA PRO A 85 28.89 -7.32 -4.09
C PRO A 85 29.72 -6.97 -2.86
N ASN A 86 30.44 -5.85 -2.91
CA ASN A 86 31.14 -5.37 -1.72
C ASN A 86 30.07 -4.94 -0.71
N LEU A 87 29.78 -5.82 0.24
CA LEU A 87 28.67 -5.66 1.19
C LEU A 87 28.74 -4.30 1.90
N TRP A 88 29.93 -3.85 2.27
CA TRP A 88 30.15 -2.55 2.90
C TRP A 88 29.82 -1.37 1.98
N LEU A 89 30.12 -1.48 0.69
CA LEU A 89 29.78 -0.46 -0.30
C LEU A 89 28.25 -0.37 -0.45
N TRP A 90 27.56 -1.50 -0.58
CA TRP A 90 26.11 -1.53 -0.73
C TRP A 90 25.37 -1.08 0.52
N VAL A 91 25.84 -1.44 1.71
CA VAL A 91 25.34 -0.91 2.98
C VAL A 91 25.55 0.60 3.05
N GLY A 92 26.70 1.11 2.60
CA GLY A 92 26.98 2.54 2.53
C GLY A 92 26.04 3.28 1.57
N ILE A 93 25.81 2.74 0.37
CA ILE A 93 24.85 3.28 -0.60
C ILE A 93 23.44 3.28 -0.02
N LEU A 94 23.01 2.16 0.58
CA LEU A 94 21.67 2.03 1.16
C LEU A 94 21.45 3.12 2.22
N LEU A 95 22.38 3.28 3.16
CA LEU A 95 22.29 4.30 4.21
C LEU A 95 22.23 5.71 3.62
N LEU A 96 23.08 6.01 2.62
CA LEU A 96 23.10 7.31 1.96
C LEU A 96 21.76 7.61 1.27
N VAL A 97 21.21 6.64 0.53
CA VAL A 97 19.93 6.80 -0.16
C VAL A 97 18.79 6.93 0.85
N THR A 98 18.76 6.14 1.92
CA THR A 98 17.76 6.28 2.99
C THR A 98 17.81 7.67 3.61
N LEU A 99 19.01 8.21 3.88
CA LEU A 99 19.15 9.56 4.42
C LEU A 99 18.68 10.63 3.42
N GLY A 100 19.02 10.47 2.13
CA GLY A 100 18.54 11.36 1.07
C GLY A 100 17.01 11.35 0.98
N VAL A 101 16.39 10.17 0.98
CA VAL A 101 14.93 10.02 0.96
C VAL A 101 14.29 10.62 2.22
N ALA A 102 14.92 10.51 3.39
CA ALA A 102 14.41 11.13 4.62
C ALA A 102 14.39 12.67 4.50
N ILE A 103 15.46 13.27 3.98
CA ILE A 103 15.53 14.73 3.74
C ILE A 103 14.48 15.16 2.71
N GLU A 104 14.40 14.46 1.58
CA GLU A 104 13.41 14.74 0.54
C GLU A 104 11.97 14.57 1.06
N SER A 105 11.72 13.59 1.94
CA SER A 105 10.41 13.40 2.56
C SER A 105 10.03 14.57 3.49
N GLU A 106 10.98 15.14 4.23
CA GLU A 106 10.73 16.32 5.06
C GLU A 106 10.41 17.55 4.20
N LEU A 107 11.18 17.76 3.13
CA LEU A 107 10.94 18.82 2.16
C LEU A 107 9.58 18.64 1.45
N LEU A 108 9.24 17.41 1.06
CA LEU A 108 7.98 17.07 0.40
C LEU A 108 6.79 17.36 1.32
N VAL A 109 6.81 16.94 2.58
CA VAL A 109 5.70 17.17 3.51
C VAL A 109 5.48 18.67 3.73
N ASN A 110 6.55 19.44 3.98
CA ASN A 110 6.47 20.89 4.18
C ASN A 110 5.93 21.62 2.93
N THR A 111 6.44 21.26 1.75
CA THR A 111 6.00 21.89 0.50
C THR A 111 4.58 21.48 0.10
N LEU A 112 4.18 20.24 0.38
CA LEU A 112 2.81 19.79 0.16
C LEU A 112 1.83 20.54 1.06
N GLU A 113 2.12 20.73 2.34
CA GLU A 113 1.25 21.47 3.26
C GLU A 113 1.03 22.93 2.79
N GLU A 114 2.09 23.61 2.35
CA GLU A 114 1.95 24.95 1.78
C GLU A 114 1.17 24.96 0.46
N ALA A 115 1.43 23.99 -0.42
CA ALA A 115 0.82 23.91 -1.74
C ALA A 115 -0.68 23.61 -1.63
N THR A 116 -1.08 22.69 -0.75
CA THR A 116 -2.48 22.33 -0.54
C THR A 116 -3.28 23.51 0.00
N HIS A 117 -2.71 24.26 0.95
CA HIS A 117 -3.34 25.47 1.49
C HIS A 117 -3.51 26.56 0.41
N LYS A 118 -2.53 26.75 -0.49
CA LYS A 118 -2.62 27.73 -1.59
C LYS A 118 -3.60 27.31 -2.69
N LEU A 119 -3.67 26.01 -3.00
CA LEU A 119 -4.53 25.46 -4.05
C LEU A 119 -5.96 25.15 -3.56
N GLY A 120 -6.23 25.30 -2.27
CA GLY A 120 -7.51 24.96 -1.66
C GLY A 120 -7.81 23.45 -1.70
N LEU A 121 -6.78 22.61 -1.73
CA LEU A 121 -6.92 21.16 -1.73
C LEU A 121 -7.11 20.65 -0.30
N THR A 122 -7.98 19.65 -0.12
CA THR A 122 -8.18 19.02 1.18
C THR A 122 -6.99 18.15 1.56
N THR A 123 -6.73 18.03 2.87
CA THR A 123 -5.71 17.11 3.41
C THR A 123 -6.01 15.67 3.01
N LEU A 124 -7.29 15.28 3.00
CA LEU A 124 -7.79 13.99 2.53
C LEU A 124 -7.46 13.73 1.06
N PHE A 125 -7.79 14.65 0.15
CA PHE A 125 -7.47 14.48 -1.28
C PHE A 125 -5.95 14.36 -1.49
N THR A 126 -5.18 15.15 -0.76
CA THR A 126 -3.72 15.14 -0.88
C THR A 126 -3.12 13.83 -0.37
N GLY A 127 -3.56 13.35 0.80
CA GLY A 127 -3.06 12.13 1.41
C GLY A 127 -3.49 10.86 0.66
N VAL A 128 -4.72 10.81 0.15
CA VAL A 128 -5.27 9.61 -0.51
C VAL A 128 -4.92 9.55 -2.00
N ILE A 129 -4.87 10.68 -2.70
CA ILE A 129 -4.67 10.70 -4.17
C ILE A 129 -3.28 11.17 -4.55
N LEU A 130 -2.85 12.35 -4.11
CA LEU A 130 -1.59 12.95 -4.60
C LEU A 130 -0.35 12.22 -4.06
N LEU A 131 -0.30 12.00 -2.76
CA LEU A 131 0.88 11.43 -2.10
C LEU A 131 1.21 10.01 -2.59
N PRO A 132 0.25 9.07 -2.74
CA PRO A 132 0.54 7.72 -3.21
C PRO A 132 0.93 7.67 -4.69
N ILE A 133 0.40 8.56 -5.54
CA ILE A 133 0.81 8.64 -6.95
C ILE A 133 2.30 8.97 -7.05
N ILE A 134 2.76 9.98 -6.29
CA ILE A 134 4.16 10.41 -6.30
C ILE A 134 5.04 9.34 -5.66
N GLY A 135 4.66 8.85 -4.48
CA GLY A 135 5.45 7.88 -3.71
C GLY A 135 5.63 6.54 -4.41
N ASN A 136 4.63 6.10 -5.17
CA ASN A 136 4.65 4.79 -5.82
C ASN A 136 4.90 4.88 -7.33
N ALA A 137 5.21 6.05 -7.90
CA ALA A 137 5.35 6.26 -9.34
C ALA A 137 6.36 5.31 -10.00
N ALA A 138 7.52 5.10 -9.35
CA ALA A 138 8.57 4.22 -9.86
C ALA A 138 8.12 2.75 -9.91
N GLU A 139 7.36 2.32 -8.91
CA GLU A 139 6.78 0.98 -8.86
C GLU A 139 5.72 0.79 -9.96
N HIS A 140 4.82 1.77 -10.13
CA HIS A 140 3.80 1.76 -11.18
C HIS A 140 4.44 1.70 -12.58
N ALA A 141 5.50 2.47 -12.81
CA ALA A 141 6.24 2.45 -14.07
C ALA A 141 6.85 1.07 -14.35
N THR A 142 7.35 0.40 -13.31
CA THR A 142 7.89 -0.97 -13.42
C THR A 142 6.78 -1.97 -13.72
N ALA A 143 5.65 -1.92 -13.00
CA ALA A 143 4.51 -2.80 -13.23
C ALA A 143 3.94 -2.67 -14.65
N VAL A 144 3.81 -1.43 -15.17
CA VAL A 144 3.35 -1.18 -16.55
C VAL A 144 4.34 -1.75 -17.57
N ARG A 145 5.65 -1.58 -17.36
CA ARG A 145 6.68 -2.15 -18.26
C ARG A 145 6.62 -3.67 -18.31
N VAL A 146 6.46 -4.32 -17.16
CA VAL A 146 6.33 -5.77 -17.06
C VAL A 146 5.04 -6.24 -17.74
N ALA A 147 3.92 -5.52 -17.54
CA ALA A 147 2.66 -5.81 -18.21
C ALA A 147 2.73 -5.68 -19.74
N LEU A 148 3.47 -4.69 -20.27
CA LEU A 148 3.68 -4.50 -21.72
C LEU A 148 4.44 -5.66 -22.38
N LYS A 149 5.15 -6.47 -21.60
CA LYS A 149 5.87 -7.67 -22.07
C LYS A 149 5.07 -8.96 -21.84
N ASP A 150 3.77 -8.84 -21.70
CA ASP A 150 2.83 -9.96 -21.55
C ASP A 150 3.02 -10.75 -20.23
N LYS A 151 3.73 -10.17 -19.26
CA LYS A 151 3.93 -10.74 -17.92
C LYS A 151 2.90 -10.18 -16.92
N MET A 152 1.61 -10.28 -17.24
CA MET A 152 0.53 -9.69 -16.43
C MET A 152 0.46 -10.25 -15.00
N ASP A 153 0.67 -11.57 -14.83
CA ASP A 153 0.68 -12.21 -13.50
C ASP A 153 1.75 -11.60 -12.59
N LEU A 154 2.93 -11.30 -13.15
CA LEU A 154 4.02 -10.66 -12.43
C LEU A 154 3.65 -9.20 -12.07
N ALA A 155 3.13 -8.43 -13.02
CA ALA A 155 2.70 -7.04 -12.78
C ALA A 155 1.63 -6.93 -11.68
N VAL A 156 0.64 -7.84 -11.68
CA VAL A 156 -0.39 -7.92 -10.63
C VAL A 156 0.23 -8.35 -9.30
N SER A 157 1.14 -9.34 -9.31
CA SER A 157 1.77 -9.82 -8.08
C SER A 157 2.63 -8.74 -7.38
N VAL A 158 3.35 -7.92 -8.16
CA VAL A 158 4.14 -6.79 -7.64
C VAL A 158 3.23 -5.74 -7.03
N THR A 159 2.23 -5.27 -7.80
CA THR A 159 1.32 -4.21 -7.36
C THR A 159 0.49 -4.61 -6.13
N VAL A 160 -0.07 -5.83 -6.14
CA VAL A 160 -0.86 -6.33 -5.01
C VAL A 160 0.04 -6.66 -3.82
N GLY A 161 1.26 -7.15 -4.06
CA GLY A 161 2.25 -7.39 -3.02
C GLY A 161 2.60 -6.12 -2.25
N SER A 162 2.88 -5.02 -2.95
CA SER A 162 3.13 -3.70 -2.35
C SER A 162 1.92 -3.20 -1.55
N SER A 163 0.71 -3.32 -2.10
CA SER A 163 -0.53 -2.96 -1.39
C SER A 163 -0.71 -3.76 -0.09
N LEU A 164 -0.40 -5.06 -0.11
CA LEU A 164 -0.44 -5.92 1.07
C LEU A 164 0.63 -5.55 2.10
N GLN A 165 1.83 -5.17 1.67
CA GLN A 165 2.88 -4.68 2.58
C GLN A 165 2.43 -3.40 3.28
N ILE A 166 1.81 -2.47 2.55
CA ILE A 166 1.28 -1.23 3.14
C ILE A 166 0.23 -1.56 4.21
N ALA A 167 -0.73 -2.43 3.89
CA ALA A 167 -1.85 -2.70 4.78
C ALA A 167 -1.51 -3.63 5.98
N LEU A 168 -0.68 -4.65 5.77
CA LEU A 168 -0.36 -5.66 6.79
C LEU A 168 0.89 -5.31 7.62
N PHE A 169 1.74 -4.40 7.14
CA PHE A 169 2.98 -4.03 7.81
C PHE A 169 3.12 -2.54 8.04
N VAL A 170 3.13 -1.71 7.00
CA VAL A 170 3.43 -0.27 7.13
C VAL A 170 2.43 0.44 8.04
N ALA A 171 1.12 0.35 7.75
CA ALA A 171 0.09 0.99 8.57
C ALA A 171 0.10 0.49 10.04
N PRO A 172 0.16 -0.83 10.33
CA PRO A 172 0.34 -1.33 11.69
C PRO A 172 1.59 -0.82 12.41
N VAL A 173 2.73 -0.74 11.72
CA VAL A 173 3.98 -0.22 12.29
C VAL A 173 3.82 1.25 12.66
N LEU A 174 3.13 2.05 11.83
CA LEU A 174 2.85 3.46 12.13
C LEU A 174 1.92 3.62 13.34
N VAL A 175 0.89 2.79 13.49
CA VAL A 175 0.00 2.78 14.67
C VAL A 175 0.78 2.49 15.96
N ILE A 176 1.67 1.51 15.92
CA ILE A 176 2.51 1.14 17.07
C ILE A 176 3.55 2.24 17.35
N ALA A 177 4.20 2.77 16.32
CA ALA A 177 5.16 3.86 16.46
C ALA A 177 4.51 5.11 17.05
N GLY A 178 3.33 5.50 16.56
CA GLY A 178 2.56 6.62 17.09
C GLY A 178 2.21 6.45 18.57
N TYR A 179 1.86 5.23 18.98
CA TYR A 179 1.64 4.91 20.39
C TYR A 179 2.87 5.14 21.27
N PHE A 180 4.07 4.75 20.81
CA PHE A 180 5.32 4.96 21.56
C PHE A 180 5.83 6.39 21.52
N LEU A 181 5.58 7.11 20.41
CA LEU A 181 5.99 8.51 20.22
C LEU A 181 5.03 9.52 20.89
N GLY A 182 3.93 9.06 21.48
CA GLY A 182 2.92 9.92 22.11
C GLY A 182 2.05 10.68 21.11
N GLN A 183 2.04 10.26 19.84
CA GLN A 183 1.21 10.79 18.75
C GLN A 183 0.25 9.69 18.31
N PRO A 184 -0.89 9.49 19.00
CA PRO A 184 -1.75 8.34 18.77
C PRO A 184 -2.32 8.37 17.34
N MET A 185 -1.92 7.37 16.55
CA MET A 185 -2.51 7.07 15.25
C MET A 185 -3.41 5.84 15.41
N ALA A 186 -4.71 6.02 15.24
CA ALA A 186 -5.69 4.94 15.23
C ALA A 186 -5.96 4.47 13.80
N LEU A 187 -6.41 3.22 13.65
CA LEU A 187 -7.00 2.72 12.40
C LEU A 187 -8.46 3.20 12.33
N ASP A 188 -8.63 4.51 12.28
CA ASP A 188 -9.91 5.20 12.30
C ASP A 188 -10.01 6.04 11.02
N PHE A 189 -10.75 5.50 10.04
CA PHE A 189 -10.85 6.08 8.70
C PHE A 189 -12.24 6.67 8.49
N ASP A 190 -12.39 7.71 7.67
CA ASP A 190 -13.75 8.20 7.36
C ASP A 190 -14.57 7.10 6.65
N PRO A 191 -15.88 6.94 6.92
CA PRO A 191 -16.75 6.00 6.22
C PRO A 191 -16.64 6.08 4.69
N PHE A 192 -16.39 7.27 4.15
CA PHE A 192 -16.14 7.48 2.73
C PHE A 192 -14.86 6.79 2.26
N GLU A 193 -13.77 6.88 3.01
CA GLU A 193 -12.50 6.18 2.72
C GLU A 193 -12.67 4.66 2.77
N LEU A 194 -13.43 4.17 3.75
CA LEU A 194 -13.70 2.75 3.92
C LEU A 194 -14.48 2.18 2.74
N VAL A 195 -15.49 2.90 2.25
CA VAL A 195 -16.23 2.51 1.04
C VAL A 195 -15.31 2.51 -0.18
N ALA A 196 -14.46 3.53 -0.34
CA ALA A 196 -13.52 3.60 -1.46
C ALA A 196 -12.54 2.42 -1.47
N VAL A 197 -11.94 2.10 -0.33
CA VAL A 197 -11.03 0.95 -0.17
C VAL A 197 -11.75 -0.38 -0.41
N ALA A 198 -12.96 -0.54 0.14
CA ALA A 198 -13.75 -1.75 -0.05
C ALA A 198 -14.10 -1.98 -1.53
N VAL A 199 -14.52 -0.92 -2.24
CA VAL A 199 -14.81 -0.98 -3.69
C VAL A 199 -13.54 -1.30 -4.48
N ALA A 200 -12.41 -0.66 -4.16
CA ALA A 200 -11.14 -0.91 -4.83
C ALA A 200 -10.71 -2.38 -4.68
N VAL A 201 -10.70 -2.90 -3.45
CA VAL A 201 -10.30 -4.30 -3.18
C VAL A 201 -11.28 -5.28 -3.82
N TRP A 202 -12.58 -5.01 -3.78
CA TRP A 202 -13.57 -5.85 -4.44
C TRP A 202 -13.35 -5.91 -5.96
N LEU A 203 -13.15 -4.77 -6.62
CA LEU A 203 -12.87 -4.72 -8.07
C LEU A 203 -11.56 -5.41 -8.43
N THR A 204 -10.48 -5.12 -7.69
CA THR A 204 -9.17 -5.77 -7.90
C THR A 204 -9.29 -7.29 -7.76
N ASN A 205 -10.03 -7.76 -6.75
CA ASN A 205 -10.28 -9.18 -6.54
C ASN A 205 -11.13 -9.81 -7.65
N SER A 206 -12.16 -9.10 -8.12
CA SER A 206 -12.99 -9.58 -9.23
C SER A 206 -12.17 -9.80 -10.48
N ILE A 207 -11.40 -8.78 -10.89
CA ILE A 207 -10.62 -8.80 -12.14
C ILE A 207 -9.44 -9.78 -12.04
N SER A 208 -8.80 -9.88 -10.87
CA SER A 208 -7.67 -10.80 -10.67
C SER A 208 -8.07 -12.28 -10.67
N ASN A 209 -9.34 -12.59 -10.38
CA ASN A 209 -9.81 -13.98 -10.30
C ASN A 209 -10.20 -14.57 -11.67
N ASP A 210 -10.52 -13.74 -12.65
CA ASP A 210 -10.91 -14.16 -13.99
C ASP A 210 -9.70 -14.66 -14.83
N GLY A 211 -8.47 -14.39 -14.36
CA GLY A 211 -7.23 -14.93 -14.93
C GLY A 211 -6.92 -14.47 -16.35
N ARG A 212 -7.64 -13.45 -16.84
CA ARG A 212 -7.44 -12.79 -18.13
C ARG A 212 -7.64 -11.30 -17.93
N SER A 213 -6.89 -10.50 -18.69
CA SER A 213 -7.03 -9.04 -18.71
C SER A 213 -7.25 -8.56 -20.13
N ASN A 214 -8.07 -7.53 -20.31
CA ASN A 214 -8.16 -6.81 -21.58
C ASN A 214 -8.03 -5.28 -21.39
N TRP A 215 -7.77 -4.57 -22.50
CA TRP A 215 -7.56 -3.12 -22.47
C TRP A 215 -8.80 -2.35 -21.97
N LEU A 216 -10.01 -2.87 -22.22
CA LEU A 216 -11.23 -2.23 -21.78
C LEU A 216 -11.40 -2.34 -20.26
N GLU A 217 -11.12 -3.51 -19.67
CA GLU A 217 -11.04 -3.68 -18.20
C GLU A 217 -10.03 -2.72 -17.58
N GLY A 218 -8.87 -2.53 -18.22
CA GLY A 218 -7.87 -1.55 -17.79
C GLY A 218 -8.41 -0.11 -17.79
N ILE A 219 -9.09 0.30 -18.87
CA ILE A 219 -9.72 1.63 -18.93
C ILE A 219 -10.83 1.78 -17.89
N LEU A 220 -11.65 0.74 -17.66
CA LEU A 220 -12.69 0.77 -16.64
C LEU A 220 -12.09 0.94 -15.24
N LEU A 221 -10.99 0.28 -14.93
CA LEU A 221 -10.26 0.45 -13.66
C LEU A 221 -9.72 1.88 -13.50
N VAL A 222 -9.10 2.44 -14.54
CA VAL A 222 -8.61 3.83 -14.54
C VAL A 222 -9.78 4.82 -14.39
N ALA A 223 -10.90 4.57 -15.05
CA ALA A 223 -12.10 5.38 -14.93
C ALA A 223 -12.69 5.30 -13.52
N THR A 224 -12.74 4.12 -12.89
CA THR A 224 -13.15 3.98 -11.49
C THR A 224 -12.23 4.75 -10.56
N TYR A 225 -10.91 4.66 -10.74
CA TYR A 225 -9.96 5.45 -9.95
C TYR A 225 -10.18 6.95 -10.12
N ALA A 226 -10.42 7.42 -11.36
CA ALA A 226 -10.73 8.83 -11.63
C ALA A 226 -12.02 9.29 -10.96
N VAL A 227 -13.08 8.46 -10.95
CA VAL A 227 -14.34 8.74 -10.25
C VAL A 227 -14.11 8.85 -8.74
N ILE A 228 -13.34 7.93 -8.15
CA ILE A 228 -12.97 7.96 -6.72
C ILE A 228 -12.17 9.24 -6.42
N ALA A 229 -11.16 9.56 -7.23
CA ALA A 229 -10.34 10.76 -7.07
C ALA A 229 -11.16 12.06 -7.15
N LEU A 230 -12.09 12.15 -8.09
CA LEU A 230 -13.02 13.29 -8.18
C LEU A 230 -13.94 13.36 -6.96
N ALA A 231 -14.43 12.22 -6.46
CA ALA A 231 -15.26 12.19 -5.27
C ALA A 231 -14.49 12.66 -4.02
N PHE A 232 -13.21 12.28 -3.86
CA PHE A 232 -12.32 12.82 -2.82
C PHE A 232 -12.02 14.31 -3.01
N PHE A 233 -11.89 14.79 -4.25
CA PHE A 233 -11.64 16.20 -4.54
C PHE A 233 -12.81 17.08 -4.09
N PHE A 234 -14.05 16.63 -4.29
CA PHE A 234 -15.26 17.34 -3.86
C PHE A 234 -15.71 17.00 -2.44
N HIS A 235 -15.08 16.03 -1.77
CA HIS A 235 -15.41 15.70 -0.39
C HIS A 235 -15.03 16.88 0.51
N PRO A 236 -15.96 17.44 1.30
CA PRO A 236 -15.69 18.61 2.12
C PRO A 236 -14.60 18.26 3.14
N ALA A 237 -13.59 19.12 3.25
CA ALA A 237 -12.67 19.05 4.37
C ALA A 237 -13.48 19.25 5.66
N GLN A 238 -13.59 18.23 6.49
CA GLN A 238 -13.88 18.47 7.90
C GLN A 238 -12.69 19.27 8.43
N GLY A 239 -12.94 20.54 8.73
CA GLY A 239 -11.92 21.53 9.11
C GLY A 239 -11.27 21.24 10.44
#